data_AF-A0A376ZG53-F1
#
_entry.id   AF-A0A376ZG53-F1
#
_cell.length_a   1.000
_cell.length_b   1.000
_cell.length_c   1.000
_cell.angle_alpha   90.00
_cell.angle_beta   90.00
_cell.angle_gamma   90.00
#
_symmetry.space_group_name_H-M   'P 1'
#
loop_
_entity.id
_entity.type
_entity.pdbx_description
1 polymer ?
#
loop_
_entity_poly.entity_id
_entity_poly.type
_entity_poly.pdbx_seq_one_letter_code
_entity_poly.pdbx_strand_id
1 'polypeptide(L)'
;MLASDQDMTIQVGANDGETITIKLQEINSDTLGLSGFGIKDPTKLKAATAETTYFGSTVKLADANTLDADITATVKGTTTPGQRDGNIMSDANGKLYVKVAGSDKPAENGYYEVTVEDDPTSPDAGKLKLGALAGTQPQAGNLKEVTTVKGKGAIDVQLGTDTATASITGAKLFKLEDANGKDTGSFALIGDDGKQYAANVDQKTGAVSVKTMSYTDADGVKHDNVKVELGGSDGKTEVVTATDGKTYSVSDLQGKSLKTDSIAAISTQKTEDPLAAIDKALSQVTRCVLT
;
A
#
# COMPACT_ATOMS: atom_id res chain seq x y z
N MET A 1 -0.97 -36.09 -7.40
CA MET A 1 -0.93 -35.98 -5.93
C MET A 1 -1.39 -37.28 -5.35
N LEU A 2 -0.60 -37.88 -4.46
CA LEU A 2 -1.07 -38.92 -3.54
C LEU A 2 -1.79 -38.19 -2.40
N ALA A 3 -3.02 -38.61 -2.08
CA ALA A 3 -3.97 -37.78 -1.32
C ALA A 3 -3.76 -37.77 0.20
N SER A 4 -2.99 -38.72 0.74
CA SER A 4 -2.72 -38.86 2.18
C SER A 4 -1.71 -39.98 2.43
N ASP A 5 -1.06 -39.97 3.59
CA ASP A 5 -0.29 -41.11 4.10
C ASP A 5 -1.22 -42.29 4.41
N GLN A 6 -0.95 -43.48 3.87
CA GLN A 6 -1.76 -44.69 4.06
C GLN A 6 -0.93 -45.97 4.02
N ASP A 7 -1.16 -46.87 4.97
CA ASP A 7 -0.59 -48.21 4.93
C ASP A 7 -1.58 -49.17 4.27
N MET A 8 -1.24 -49.71 3.10
CA MET A 8 -2.01 -50.73 2.40
C MET A 8 -1.42 -52.11 2.64
N THR A 9 -2.09 -52.93 3.45
CA THR A 9 -1.71 -54.31 3.71
C THR A 9 -2.33 -55.26 2.69
N ILE A 10 -1.50 -56.06 2.03
CA ILE A 10 -1.91 -57.08 1.07
C ILE A 10 -1.50 -58.44 1.63
N GLN A 11 -2.47 -59.32 1.87
CA GLN A 11 -2.22 -60.71 2.23
C GLN A 11 -1.66 -61.45 1.00
N VAL A 12 -0.45 -61.98 1.10
CA VAL A 12 0.25 -62.65 -0.01
C VAL A 12 0.51 -64.13 0.24
N GLY A 13 0.34 -64.60 1.48
CA GLY A 13 0.47 -66.00 1.84
C GLY A 13 -0.88 -66.68 2.13
N ALA A 14 -0.84 -68.00 2.26
CA ALA A 14 -2.03 -68.84 2.47
C ALA A 14 -2.54 -68.80 3.92
N ASN A 15 -1.72 -68.33 4.87
CA ASN A 15 -2.06 -68.24 6.29
C ASN A 15 -2.25 -66.78 6.72
N ASP A 16 -3.27 -66.50 7.53
CA ASP A 16 -3.54 -65.16 8.05
C ASP A 16 -2.29 -64.51 8.68
N GLY A 17 -1.95 -63.30 8.22
CA GLY A 17 -0.82 -62.51 8.72
C GLY A 17 0.41 -62.51 7.82
N GLU A 18 0.49 -63.39 6.81
CA GLU A 18 1.50 -63.35 5.75
C GLU A 18 1.22 -62.19 4.77
N THR A 19 1.54 -60.96 5.19
CA THR A 19 1.20 -59.71 4.49
C THR A 19 2.42 -58.94 3.97
N ILE A 20 2.23 -58.20 2.89
CA ILE A 20 3.11 -57.12 2.43
C ILE A 20 2.39 -55.80 2.72
N THR A 21 3.06 -54.86 3.37
CA THR A 21 2.53 -53.52 3.60
C THR A 21 3.17 -52.55 2.62
N ILE A 22 2.34 -51.86 1.83
CA ILE A 22 2.76 -50.74 0.98
C ILE A 22 2.47 -49.46 1.75
N LYS A 23 3.51 -48.69 2.08
CA LYS A 23 3.38 -47.39 2.73
C LYS A 23 3.25 -46.31 1.68
N LEU A 24 2.04 -45.80 1.47
CA LEU A 24 1.80 -44.63 0.64
C LEU A 24 2.11 -43.37 1.44
N GLN A 25 2.86 -42.46 0.83
CA GLN A 25 3.12 -41.13 1.40
C GLN A 25 2.37 -40.05 0.62
N GLU A 26 1.90 -39.03 1.32
CA GLU A 26 1.34 -37.83 0.71
C GLU A 26 2.44 -37.05 -0.02
N ILE A 27 2.29 -36.92 -1.34
CA ILE A 27 3.22 -36.17 -2.19
C ILE A 27 2.45 -35.04 -2.87
N ASN A 28 2.69 -33.82 -2.41
CA ASN A 28 2.18 -32.57 -2.95
C ASN A 28 3.24 -31.45 -2.77
N SER A 29 2.97 -30.24 -3.28
CA SER A 29 3.93 -29.14 -3.18
C SER A 29 4.26 -28.75 -1.75
N ASP A 30 3.33 -28.91 -0.81
CA ASP A 30 3.53 -28.60 0.60
C ASP A 30 4.44 -29.64 1.27
N THR A 31 4.18 -30.94 1.09
CA THR A 31 5.01 -32.03 1.65
C THR A 31 6.41 -32.06 1.05
N LEU A 32 6.56 -31.59 -0.19
CA LEU A 32 7.84 -31.40 -0.86
C LEU A 32 8.58 -30.12 -0.45
N GLY A 33 7.97 -29.25 0.38
CA GLY A 33 8.57 -27.97 0.78
C GLY A 33 8.72 -26.97 -0.36
N LEU A 34 7.89 -27.12 -1.40
CA LEU A 34 7.83 -26.25 -2.58
C LEU A 34 6.61 -25.32 -2.55
N SER A 35 5.88 -25.29 -1.43
CA SER A 35 4.80 -24.33 -1.20
C SER A 35 5.34 -22.90 -1.31
N GLY A 36 4.77 -22.09 -2.20
CA GLY A 36 5.30 -20.76 -2.47
C GLY A 36 6.70 -20.75 -3.08
N PHE A 37 7.08 -21.74 -3.89
CA PHE A 37 8.30 -21.69 -4.70
C PHE A 37 8.19 -20.62 -5.81
N GLY A 38 9.21 -19.78 -5.98
CA GLY A 38 9.22 -18.70 -6.96
C GLY A 38 10.63 -18.32 -7.41
N ILE A 39 10.86 -18.23 -8.72
CA ILE A 39 12.17 -17.90 -9.31
C ILE A 39 12.29 -16.45 -9.79
N LYS A 40 11.20 -15.69 -9.76
CA LYS A 40 11.16 -14.32 -10.24
C LYS A 40 11.58 -13.39 -9.11
N ASP A 41 12.55 -12.52 -9.40
CA ASP A 41 12.80 -11.36 -8.56
C ASP A 41 11.57 -10.45 -8.64
N PRO A 42 10.95 -10.12 -7.50
CA PRO A 42 9.75 -9.31 -7.53
C PRO A 42 10.11 -7.89 -7.99
N THR A 43 9.65 -7.50 -9.17
CA THR A 43 9.61 -6.09 -9.56
C THR A 43 8.48 -5.44 -8.77
N LYS A 44 8.71 -5.20 -7.48
CA LYS A 44 7.71 -4.62 -6.61
C LYS A 44 7.38 -3.23 -7.12
N LEU A 45 6.09 -2.95 -7.29
CA LEU A 45 5.65 -1.58 -7.39
C LEU A 45 6.07 -0.87 -6.10
N LYS A 46 6.63 0.33 -6.27
CA LYS A 46 7.03 1.16 -5.14
C LYS A 46 5.95 2.20 -4.90
N ALA A 47 5.73 2.53 -3.63
CA ALA A 47 4.94 3.70 -3.31
C ALA A 47 5.66 4.96 -3.85
N ALA A 48 4.89 5.88 -4.42
CA ALA A 48 5.38 7.20 -4.75
C ALA A 48 5.93 7.88 -3.48
N THR A 49 6.90 8.78 -3.66
CA THR A 49 7.51 9.50 -2.51
C THR A 49 6.50 10.42 -1.81
N ALA A 50 5.56 10.98 -2.57
CA ALA A 50 4.52 11.86 -2.05
C ALA A 50 3.23 11.08 -1.80
N GLU A 51 2.60 11.37 -0.65
CA GLU A 51 1.24 10.92 -0.35
C GLU A 51 0.25 11.48 -1.36
N THR A 52 -0.75 10.66 -1.73
CA THR A 52 -1.91 11.10 -2.50
C THR A 52 -2.97 11.61 -1.55
N THR A 53 -3.15 12.93 -1.49
CA THR A 53 -4.14 13.58 -0.60
C THR A 53 -5.39 14.07 -1.34
N TYR A 54 -5.38 14.03 -2.68
CA TYR A 54 -6.51 14.41 -3.53
C TYR A 54 -6.41 13.77 -4.92
N PHE A 55 -7.54 13.79 -5.64
CA PHE A 55 -7.67 13.40 -7.04
C PHE A 55 -8.06 14.60 -7.91
N GLY A 56 -7.82 14.48 -9.22
CA GLY A 56 -8.23 15.48 -10.21
C GLY A 56 -7.13 16.48 -10.57
N SER A 57 -7.55 17.68 -10.97
CA SER A 57 -6.68 18.70 -11.55
C SER A 57 -5.71 19.28 -10.52
N THR A 58 -4.50 19.60 -10.97
CA THR A 58 -3.49 20.34 -10.21
C THR A 58 -3.23 21.71 -10.84
N VAL A 59 -2.84 22.69 -10.04
CA VAL A 59 -2.33 23.98 -10.51
C VAL A 59 -0.82 24.03 -10.22
N LYS A 60 -0.01 24.36 -11.24
CA LYS A 60 1.42 24.63 -11.02
C LYS A 60 1.57 25.97 -10.34
N LEU A 61 2.42 26.07 -9.32
CA LEU A 61 2.53 27.32 -8.56
C LEU A 61 3.16 28.46 -9.37
N ALA A 62 3.94 28.15 -10.40
CA ALA A 62 4.41 29.14 -11.37
C ALA A 62 3.23 29.88 -12.05
N ASP A 63 2.07 29.22 -12.19
CA ASP A 63 0.86 29.76 -12.79
C ASP A 63 -0.11 30.36 -11.73
N ALA A 64 0.12 30.09 -10.43
CA ALA A 64 -0.72 30.52 -9.30
C ALA A 64 -0.16 31.70 -8.50
N ASN A 65 0.88 32.37 -9.01
CA ASN A 65 1.71 33.32 -8.25
C ASN A 65 1.03 34.69 -8.02
N THR A 66 -0.21 34.69 -7.53
CA THR A 66 -1.05 35.89 -7.28
C THR A 66 -0.94 36.42 -5.86
N LEU A 67 -0.17 35.75 -5.00
CA LEU A 67 -0.20 35.99 -3.56
C LEU A 67 0.60 37.25 -3.15
N ASP A 68 1.35 37.88 -4.06
CA ASP A 68 2.09 39.12 -3.78
C ASP A 68 1.17 40.31 -3.47
N ALA A 69 0.04 40.39 -4.16
CA ALA A 69 -0.98 41.40 -3.89
C ALA A 69 -1.60 41.18 -2.50
N ASP A 70 -1.93 39.93 -2.16
CA ASP A 70 -2.50 39.56 -0.87
C ASP A 70 -1.52 39.79 0.28
N ILE A 71 -0.22 39.47 0.09
CA ILE A 71 0.85 39.76 1.04
C ILE A 71 0.96 41.26 1.27
N THR A 72 1.02 42.06 0.21
CA THR A 72 1.12 43.52 0.32
C THR A 72 -0.11 44.12 1.03
N ALA A 73 -1.30 43.56 0.80
CA ALA A 73 -2.55 44.01 1.44
C ALA A 73 -2.66 43.61 2.92
N THR A 74 -2.14 42.44 3.28
CA THR A 74 -2.30 41.84 4.62
C THR A 74 -1.16 42.23 5.56
N VAL A 75 0.09 42.13 5.09
CA VAL A 75 1.30 42.30 5.89
C VAL A 75 1.71 43.76 5.91
N LYS A 76 0.91 44.58 6.60
CA LYS A 76 1.07 46.04 6.62
C LYS A 76 2.18 46.49 7.57
N GLY A 77 3.21 47.08 6.99
CA GLY A 77 4.18 47.90 7.70
C GLY A 77 3.59 49.19 8.28
N THR A 78 4.45 50.02 8.87
CA THR A 78 4.14 51.42 9.20
C THR A 78 4.43 52.29 7.98
N THR A 79 5.58 52.06 7.35
CA THR A 79 6.00 52.70 6.10
C THR A 79 6.33 51.71 4.98
N THR A 80 6.64 50.45 5.32
CA THR A 80 7.12 49.46 4.35
C THR A 80 6.41 48.12 4.56
N PRO A 81 5.47 47.73 3.67
CA PRO A 81 4.81 46.43 3.74
C PRO A 81 5.78 45.26 3.58
N GLY A 82 5.40 44.09 4.12
CA GLY A 82 6.11 42.85 3.88
C GLY A 82 6.02 42.41 2.42
N GLN A 83 7.02 41.65 1.97
CA GLN A 83 7.12 41.10 0.62
C GLN A 83 7.41 39.60 0.70
N ARG A 84 7.00 38.85 -0.31
CA ARG A 84 7.35 37.43 -0.44
C ARG A 84 8.87 37.24 -0.42
N ASP A 85 9.34 36.29 0.36
CA ASP A 85 10.75 35.89 0.48
C ASP A 85 10.90 34.38 0.18
N GLY A 86 10.77 34.03 -1.11
CA GLY A 86 10.93 32.65 -1.59
C GLY A 86 9.63 31.96 -2.01
N ASN A 87 9.73 30.65 -2.27
CA ASN A 87 8.65 29.86 -2.84
C ASN A 87 7.65 29.39 -1.77
N ILE A 88 6.52 28.84 -2.22
CA ILE A 88 5.60 28.15 -1.32
C ILE A 88 6.23 26.82 -0.90
N MET A 89 6.14 26.54 0.39
CA MET A 89 6.67 25.35 0.99
C MET A 89 5.57 24.58 1.73
N SER A 90 5.69 23.28 1.86
CA SER A 90 4.83 22.46 2.72
C SER A 90 5.60 21.92 3.92
N ASP A 91 4.93 21.79 5.05
CA ASP A 91 5.41 20.95 6.15
C ASP A 91 5.15 19.47 5.88
N ALA A 92 5.53 18.61 6.83
CA ALA A 92 5.30 17.16 6.76
C ALA A 92 3.81 16.76 6.83
N ASN A 93 2.93 17.66 7.26
CA ASN A 93 1.49 17.46 7.34
C ASN A 93 0.76 18.00 6.09
N GLY A 94 1.49 18.56 5.13
CA GLY A 94 0.93 19.15 3.92
C GLY A 94 0.34 20.56 4.10
N LYS A 95 0.51 21.20 5.26
CA LYS A 95 0.18 22.63 5.41
C LYS A 95 1.16 23.45 4.57
N LEU A 96 0.61 24.41 3.82
CA LEU A 96 1.39 25.27 2.93
C LEU A 96 1.77 26.56 3.65
N TYR A 97 2.96 27.06 3.34
CA TYR A 97 3.53 28.26 3.92
C TYR A 97 4.23 29.09 2.86
N VAL A 98 4.20 30.41 3.04
CA VAL A 98 5.06 31.35 2.33
C VAL A 98 5.83 32.16 3.35
N LYS A 99 7.12 32.39 3.12
CA LYS A 99 7.89 33.32 3.95
C LYS A 99 7.67 34.75 3.45
N VAL A 100 7.43 35.66 4.38
CA VAL A 100 7.30 37.09 4.15
C VAL A 100 8.39 37.82 4.94
N ALA A 101 9.06 38.77 4.32
CA ALA A 101 10.12 39.57 4.91
C ALA A 101 10.07 41.04 4.44
N GLY A 102 10.92 41.90 5.01
CA GLY A 102 11.08 43.29 4.56
C GLY A 102 10.08 44.29 5.13
N SER A 103 9.12 43.85 5.96
CA SER A 103 8.24 44.76 6.69
C SER A 103 9.04 45.55 7.73
N ASP A 104 8.77 46.85 7.86
CA ASP A 104 9.31 47.70 8.92
C ASP A 104 8.68 47.43 10.30
N LYS A 105 7.67 46.57 10.36
CA LYS A 105 7.17 45.97 11.62
C LYS A 105 7.72 44.54 11.76
N PRO A 106 8.71 44.31 12.64
CA PRO A 106 9.35 42.99 12.76
C PRO A 106 8.41 41.83 13.07
N ALA A 107 7.33 42.08 13.83
CA ALA A 107 6.34 41.08 14.20
C ALA A 107 5.50 40.56 13.01
N GLU A 108 5.52 41.26 11.87
CA GLU A 108 4.82 40.89 10.63
C GLU A 108 5.74 40.12 9.65
N ASN A 109 7.00 39.88 10.01
CA ASN A 109 7.91 39.08 9.20
C ASN A 109 7.90 37.61 9.69
N GLY A 110 7.86 36.66 8.76
CA GLY A 110 7.83 35.23 9.08
C GLY A 110 7.06 34.41 8.05
N TYR A 111 6.80 33.15 8.38
CA TYR A 111 5.97 32.26 7.59
C TYR A 111 4.49 32.51 7.85
N TYR A 112 3.76 32.76 6.77
CA TYR A 112 2.30 32.84 6.74
C TYR A 112 1.75 31.53 6.19
N GLU A 113 0.65 31.06 6.77
CA GLU A 113 -0.08 29.91 6.21
C GLU A 113 -0.63 30.30 4.84
N VAL A 114 -0.66 29.35 3.92
CA VAL A 114 -1.27 29.49 2.60
C VAL A 114 -2.32 28.43 2.46
N THR A 115 -3.50 28.82 1.97
CA THR A 115 -4.56 27.88 1.63
C THR A 115 -4.80 27.89 0.13
N VAL A 116 -5.45 26.83 -0.34
CA VAL A 116 -6.01 26.78 -1.69
C VAL A 116 -7.51 27.01 -1.54
N GLU A 117 -8.10 27.86 -2.37
CA GLU A 117 -9.56 27.93 -2.46
C GLU A 117 -10.09 26.57 -2.93
N ASP A 118 -10.70 25.84 -2.00
CA ASP A 118 -11.18 24.48 -2.19
C ASP A 118 -12.65 24.42 -2.59
N ASP A 119 -13.41 25.52 -2.46
CA ASP A 119 -14.79 25.61 -2.93
C ASP A 119 -14.84 25.46 -4.46
N PRO A 120 -15.35 24.33 -4.99
CA PRO A 120 -15.37 24.08 -6.43
C PRO A 120 -16.32 25.02 -7.18
N THR A 121 -17.21 25.73 -6.47
CA THR A 121 -18.16 26.70 -7.01
C THR A 121 -17.57 28.12 -7.07
N SER A 122 -16.48 28.39 -6.35
CA SER A 122 -15.79 29.68 -6.36
C SER A 122 -15.15 29.97 -7.73
N PRO A 123 -15.22 31.21 -8.25
CA PRO A 123 -14.46 31.63 -9.43
C PRO A 123 -12.94 31.63 -9.17
N ASP A 124 -12.53 31.62 -7.91
CA ASP A 124 -11.14 31.57 -7.47
C ASP A 124 -10.69 30.15 -7.07
N ALA A 125 -11.53 29.13 -7.28
CA ALA A 125 -11.21 27.75 -6.98
C ALA A 125 -9.85 27.31 -7.54
N GLY A 126 -9.00 26.72 -6.70
CA GLY A 126 -7.63 26.31 -7.04
C GLY A 126 -6.60 27.44 -6.98
N LYS A 127 -6.98 28.70 -6.67
CA LYS A 127 -6.03 29.78 -6.41
C LYS A 127 -5.54 29.74 -4.97
N LEU A 128 -4.32 30.25 -4.76
CA LEU A 128 -3.74 30.40 -3.43
C LEU A 128 -4.35 31.61 -2.72
N LYS A 129 -4.57 31.49 -1.42
CA LYS A 129 -4.98 32.57 -0.51
C LYS A 129 -4.00 32.68 0.64
N LEU A 130 -3.72 33.92 1.05
CA LEU A 130 -2.84 34.16 2.19
C LEU A 130 -3.64 34.03 3.48
N GLY A 131 -3.17 33.16 4.37
CA GLY A 131 -3.68 33.02 5.72
C GLY A 131 -3.00 33.96 6.70
N ALA A 132 -3.13 33.64 7.99
CA ALA A 132 -2.47 34.38 9.06
C ALA A 132 -0.98 34.02 9.17
N LEU A 133 -0.23 34.89 9.87
CA LEU A 133 1.11 34.56 10.33
C LEU A 133 1.05 33.29 11.20
N ALA A 134 1.92 32.32 10.93
CA ALA A 134 1.93 31.07 11.67
C ALA A 134 2.25 31.34 13.15
N GLY A 135 1.33 30.95 14.04
CA GLY A 135 1.50 31.17 15.49
C GLY A 135 2.74 30.47 16.06
N THR A 136 3.14 29.34 15.46
CA THR A 136 4.45 28.73 15.65
C THR A 136 5.17 28.69 14.30
N GLN A 137 6.35 29.29 14.24
CA GLN A 137 7.11 29.38 12.99
C GLN A 137 7.72 28.01 12.63
N PRO A 138 7.48 27.48 11.41
CA PRO A 138 8.09 26.23 10.98
C PRO A 138 9.61 26.38 10.83
N GLN A 139 10.34 25.32 11.15
CA GLN A 139 11.78 25.27 10.91
C GLN A 139 12.05 25.07 9.41
N ALA A 140 12.84 25.96 8.81
CA ALA A 140 13.09 25.95 7.36
C ALA A 140 13.59 24.60 6.81
N GLY A 141 14.40 23.85 7.58
CA GLY A 141 14.90 22.52 7.18
C GLY A 141 13.83 21.42 7.12
N ASN A 142 12.65 21.64 7.71
CA ASN A 142 11.54 20.68 7.72
C ASN A 142 10.52 20.98 6.61
N LEU A 143 10.72 22.07 5.87
CA LEU A 143 9.84 22.49 4.80
C LEU A 143 10.37 21.97 3.45
N LYS A 144 9.45 21.56 2.58
CA LYS A 144 9.75 21.14 1.21
C LYS A 144 9.08 22.07 0.22
N GLU A 145 9.78 22.41 -0.85
CA GLU A 145 9.21 23.25 -1.91
C GLU A 145 8.04 22.55 -2.59
N VAL A 146 6.97 23.30 -2.83
CA VAL A 146 5.76 22.80 -3.49
C VAL A 146 5.70 23.37 -4.90
N THR A 147 5.66 22.50 -5.90
CA THR A 147 5.59 22.90 -7.32
C THR A 147 4.18 22.81 -7.91
N THR A 148 3.28 22.05 -7.26
CA THR A 148 1.87 21.90 -7.64
C THR A 148 0.96 21.85 -6.42
N VAL A 149 -0.20 22.51 -6.50
CA VAL A 149 -1.30 22.43 -5.51
C VAL A 149 -2.58 21.85 -6.15
N LYS A 150 -3.58 21.56 -5.30
CA LYS A 150 -4.96 21.24 -5.72
C LYS A 150 -5.49 22.29 -6.70
N GLY A 151 -6.07 21.85 -7.80
CA GLY A 151 -6.76 22.73 -8.75
C GLY A 151 -8.27 22.75 -8.56
N LYS A 152 -8.95 23.58 -9.36
CA LYS A 152 -10.41 23.66 -9.36
C LYS A 152 -11.04 22.28 -9.56
N GLY A 153 -11.92 21.89 -8.65
CA GLY A 153 -12.65 20.62 -8.70
C GLY A 153 -11.80 19.41 -8.35
N ALA A 154 -10.62 19.58 -7.75
CA ALA A 154 -9.92 18.50 -7.08
C ALA A 154 -10.79 17.94 -5.93
N ILE A 155 -10.69 16.64 -5.69
CA ILE A 155 -11.49 15.93 -4.69
C ILE A 155 -10.55 15.34 -3.66
N ASP A 156 -10.78 15.65 -2.40
CA ASP A 156 -9.93 15.18 -1.30
C ASP A 156 -10.07 13.69 -1.07
N VAL A 157 -8.95 13.05 -0.74
CA VAL A 157 -8.96 11.65 -0.32
C VAL A 157 -9.66 11.54 1.03
N GLN A 158 -10.63 10.64 1.10
CA GLN A 158 -11.41 10.34 2.30
C GLN A 158 -11.21 8.86 2.65
N LEU A 159 -10.36 8.61 3.63
CA LEU A 159 -10.17 7.26 4.14
C LEU A 159 -11.42 6.76 4.85
N GLY A 160 -11.83 5.54 4.50
CA GLY A 160 -12.99 4.86 5.05
C GLY A 160 -12.84 4.60 6.54
N THR A 161 -13.97 4.65 7.24
CA THR A 161 -14.07 4.40 8.68
C THR A 161 -14.52 2.98 9.01
N ASP A 162 -14.62 2.11 8.00
CA ASP A 162 -14.91 0.70 8.22
C ASP A 162 -13.81 0.05 9.07
N THR A 163 -14.17 -1.01 9.79
CA THR A 163 -13.28 -1.66 10.76
C THR A 163 -11.95 -2.11 10.14
N ALA A 164 -11.95 -2.56 8.89
CA ALA A 164 -10.73 -3.06 8.25
C ALA A 164 -9.80 -1.90 7.90
N THR A 165 -10.30 -0.83 7.27
CA THR A 165 -9.52 0.37 6.93
C THR A 165 -9.02 1.06 8.21
N ALA A 166 -9.90 1.26 9.20
CA ALA A 166 -9.56 1.92 10.46
C ALA A 166 -8.53 1.16 11.30
N SER A 167 -8.37 -0.14 11.09
CA SER A 167 -7.35 -0.96 11.77
C SER A 167 -5.93 -0.77 11.24
N ILE A 168 -5.75 -0.09 10.10
CA ILE A 168 -4.43 0.22 9.54
C ILE A 168 -3.94 1.52 10.19
N THR A 169 -3.11 1.40 11.22
CA THR A 169 -2.56 2.57 11.91
C THR A 169 -1.70 3.40 10.96
N GLY A 170 -1.91 4.72 10.96
CA GLY A 170 -1.16 5.65 10.10
C GLY A 170 -1.50 5.53 8.60
N ALA A 171 -2.61 4.87 8.24
CA ALA A 171 -2.99 4.65 6.86
C ALA A 171 -2.96 5.93 6.02
N LYS A 172 -2.25 5.87 4.90
CA LYS A 172 -2.14 6.92 3.90
C LYS A 172 -2.25 6.30 2.51
N LEU A 173 -2.82 7.04 1.57
CA LEU A 173 -2.92 6.59 0.19
C LEU A 173 -1.68 6.99 -0.60
N PHE A 174 -1.12 6.05 -1.36
CA PHE A 174 -0.02 6.33 -2.28
C PHE A 174 -0.36 5.80 -3.67
N LYS A 175 0.08 6.54 -4.69
CA LYS A 175 0.23 6.00 -6.03
C LYS A 175 1.33 4.96 -6.04
N LEU A 176 1.16 3.96 -6.89
CA LEU A 176 2.17 2.96 -7.15
C LEU A 176 2.92 3.31 -8.43
N GLU A 177 4.24 3.28 -8.34
CA GLU A 177 5.16 3.52 -9.44
C GLU A 177 5.88 2.23 -9.83
N ASP A 178 6.24 2.13 -11.10
CA ASP A 178 7.13 1.07 -11.57
C ASP A 178 8.58 1.29 -11.08
N ALA A 179 9.47 0.36 -11.42
CA ALA A 179 10.88 0.43 -11.05
C ALA A 179 11.54 1.74 -11.52
N ASN A 180 11.08 2.33 -12.63
CA ASN A 180 11.59 3.56 -13.20
C ASN A 180 10.96 4.83 -12.59
N GLY A 181 10.01 4.71 -11.65
CA GLY A 181 9.32 5.85 -11.05
C GLY A 181 8.14 6.36 -11.88
N LYS A 182 7.65 5.57 -12.83
CA LYS A 182 6.49 5.95 -13.64
C LYS A 182 5.20 5.54 -12.94
N ASP A 183 4.24 6.46 -12.89
CA ASP A 183 2.88 6.22 -12.40
C ASP A 183 2.25 5.04 -13.17
N THR A 184 1.73 4.07 -12.42
CA THR A 184 1.05 2.87 -12.97
C THR A 184 -0.47 3.00 -12.98
N GLY A 185 -1.02 4.11 -12.47
CA GLY A 185 -2.45 4.31 -12.29
C GLY A 185 -3.06 3.45 -11.16
N SER A 186 -2.22 2.72 -10.42
CA SER A 186 -2.62 1.90 -9.27
C SER A 186 -2.32 2.61 -7.95
N PHE A 187 -3.03 2.21 -6.91
CA PHE A 187 -2.91 2.80 -5.57
C PHE A 187 -2.78 1.72 -4.50
N ALA A 188 -2.16 2.08 -3.39
CA ALA A 188 -2.12 1.27 -2.17
C ALA A 188 -2.35 2.14 -0.93
N LEU A 189 -3.01 1.56 0.07
CA LEU A 189 -2.96 2.08 1.43
C LEU A 189 -1.70 1.56 2.11
N ILE A 190 -0.97 2.44 2.78
CA ILE A 190 0.24 2.10 3.51
C ILE A 190 0.11 2.67 4.91
N GLY A 191 0.23 1.79 5.91
CA GLY A 191 0.26 2.17 7.31
C GLY A 191 1.67 2.18 7.89
N ASP A 192 1.76 2.32 9.20
CA ASP A 192 3.02 2.34 9.95
C ASP A 192 3.80 1.01 9.87
N ASP A 193 3.14 -0.09 9.51
CA ASP A 193 3.75 -1.40 9.30
C ASP A 193 4.51 -1.51 7.96
N GLY A 194 4.41 -0.49 7.10
CA GLY A 194 5.07 -0.42 5.80
C GLY A 194 4.49 -1.39 4.76
N LYS A 195 3.38 -2.08 5.06
CA LYS A 195 2.75 -2.98 4.10
C LYS A 195 1.95 -2.21 3.06
N GLN A 196 1.91 -2.74 1.83
CA GLN A 196 1.07 -2.21 0.77
C GLN A 196 -0.25 -2.96 0.76
N TYR A 197 -1.32 -2.29 1.16
CA TYR A 197 -2.67 -2.83 1.13
C TYR A 197 -3.39 -2.44 -0.16
N ALA A 198 -4.08 -3.40 -0.79
CA ALA A 198 -4.89 -3.12 -1.96
C ALA A 198 -6.06 -2.21 -1.56
N ALA A 199 -6.31 -1.16 -2.34
CA ALA A 199 -7.33 -0.17 -2.01
C ALA A 199 -8.49 -0.18 -3.01
N ASN A 200 -9.70 -0.01 -2.51
CA ASN A 200 -10.82 0.50 -3.29
C ASN A 200 -10.67 2.02 -3.36
N VAL A 201 -10.67 2.59 -4.56
CA VAL A 201 -10.48 4.03 -4.76
C VAL A 201 -11.57 4.55 -5.70
N ASP A 202 -12.45 5.38 -5.18
CA ASP A 202 -13.39 6.18 -5.98
C ASP A 202 -12.86 7.60 -6.14
N GLN A 203 -12.19 7.85 -7.25
CA GLN A 203 -11.59 9.16 -7.54
C GLN A 203 -12.62 10.29 -7.74
N LYS A 204 -13.91 9.95 -7.92
CA LYS A 204 -14.97 10.96 -8.11
C LYS A 204 -15.47 11.50 -6.79
N THR A 205 -15.58 10.64 -5.79
CA THR A 205 -16.06 10.99 -4.44
C THR A 205 -14.91 11.22 -3.46
N GLY A 206 -13.71 10.72 -3.79
CA GLY A 206 -12.57 10.73 -2.88
C GLY A 206 -12.54 9.54 -1.93
N ALA A 207 -13.59 8.70 -1.92
CA ALA A 207 -13.71 7.60 -0.99
C ALA A 207 -12.66 6.52 -1.25
N VAL A 208 -11.95 6.14 -0.19
CA VAL A 208 -10.86 5.15 -0.23
C VAL A 208 -11.01 4.19 0.93
N SER A 209 -11.04 2.89 0.67
CA SER A 209 -11.04 1.87 1.72
C SER A 209 -10.09 0.73 1.37
N VAL A 210 -9.66 -0.03 2.36
CA VAL A 210 -8.91 -1.25 2.10
C VAL A 210 -9.82 -2.30 1.45
N LYS A 211 -9.30 -3.04 0.47
CA LYS A 211 -9.96 -4.23 -0.03
C LYS A 211 -9.94 -5.31 1.03
N THR A 212 -11.02 -6.05 1.12
CA THR A 212 -11.15 -7.16 2.05
C THR A 212 -11.65 -8.40 1.36
N MET A 213 -11.26 -9.57 1.88
CA MET A 213 -11.77 -10.86 1.45
C MET A 213 -12.22 -11.71 2.64
N SER A 214 -12.78 -12.88 2.37
CA SER A 214 -13.16 -13.87 3.38
C SER A 214 -12.73 -15.27 2.97
N TYR A 215 -12.38 -16.11 3.94
CA TYR A 215 -12.02 -17.51 3.73
C TYR A 215 -12.29 -18.33 5.00
N THR A 216 -12.27 -19.65 4.87
CA THR A 216 -12.25 -20.57 6.01
C THR A 216 -10.85 -21.18 6.13
N ASP A 217 -10.26 -21.14 7.32
CA ASP A 217 -8.91 -21.69 7.55
C ASP A 217 -8.89 -23.23 7.62
N ALA A 218 -7.70 -23.80 7.82
CA ALA A 218 -7.49 -25.25 7.89
C ALA A 218 -8.19 -25.89 9.11
N ASP A 219 -8.39 -25.13 10.19
CA ASP A 219 -9.13 -25.59 11.37
C ASP A 219 -10.66 -25.60 11.12
N GLY A 220 -11.12 -24.82 10.13
CA GLY A 220 -12.52 -24.67 9.78
C GLY A 220 -13.14 -23.39 10.34
N VAL A 221 -12.33 -22.45 10.83
CA VAL A 221 -12.78 -21.15 11.33
C VAL A 221 -12.93 -20.19 10.16
N LYS A 222 -14.08 -19.53 10.09
CA LYS A 222 -14.36 -18.51 9.07
C LYS A 222 -13.73 -17.18 9.47
N HIS A 223 -12.99 -16.59 8.55
CA HIS A 223 -12.40 -15.26 8.66
C HIS A 223 -13.06 -14.34 7.65
N ASP A 224 -13.74 -13.30 8.13
CA ASP A 224 -14.36 -12.26 7.31
C ASP A 224 -13.55 -10.95 7.41
N ASN A 225 -13.68 -10.08 6.40
CA ASN A 225 -13.06 -8.76 6.34
C ASN A 225 -11.52 -8.78 6.49
N VAL A 226 -10.87 -9.81 5.96
CA VAL A 226 -9.41 -9.95 5.99
C VAL A 226 -8.82 -8.96 5.00
N LYS A 227 -7.93 -8.08 5.49
CA LYS A 227 -7.26 -7.05 4.67
C LYS A 227 -6.44 -7.69 3.55
N VAL A 228 -6.63 -7.20 2.32
CA VAL A 228 -5.88 -7.65 1.16
C VAL A 228 -4.59 -6.85 1.02
N GLU A 229 -3.47 -7.55 0.87
CA GLU A 229 -2.15 -6.97 0.60
C GLU A 229 -1.83 -7.04 -0.89
N LEU A 230 -0.93 -6.18 -1.37
CA LEU A 230 -0.31 -6.28 -2.69
C LEU A 230 1.02 -7.01 -2.54
N GLY A 231 1.16 -8.09 -3.29
CA GLY A 231 2.31 -8.97 -3.21
C GLY A 231 2.46 -9.83 -4.45
N GLY A 232 2.79 -11.11 -4.24
CA GLY A 232 3.21 -12.01 -5.30
C GLY A 232 4.56 -11.62 -5.92
N SER A 233 5.04 -12.44 -6.85
CA SER A 233 6.29 -12.19 -7.57
C SER A 233 6.26 -10.95 -8.49
N ASP A 234 5.14 -10.26 -8.62
CA ASP A 234 5.01 -9.04 -9.39
C ASP A 234 4.73 -7.80 -8.51
N GLY A 235 4.61 -7.97 -7.19
CA GLY A 235 4.31 -6.91 -6.23
C GLY A 235 2.97 -6.20 -6.46
N LYS A 236 2.10 -6.76 -7.29
CA LYS A 236 0.78 -6.18 -7.63
C LYS A 236 -0.35 -7.21 -7.53
N THR A 237 -0.03 -8.47 -7.29
CA THR A 237 -1.04 -9.52 -7.07
C THR A 237 -1.73 -9.25 -5.74
N GLU A 238 -3.06 -9.30 -5.73
CA GLU A 238 -3.84 -9.24 -4.50
C GLU A 238 -3.68 -10.55 -3.72
N VAL A 239 -3.18 -10.44 -2.49
CA VAL A 239 -2.84 -11.60 -1.65
C VAL A 239 -3.34 -11.45 -0.22
N VAL A 240 -3.47 -12.59 0.45
CA VAL A 240 -3.68 -12.68 1.90
C VAL A 240 -2.71 -13.69 2.48
N THR A 241 -2.09 -13.33 3.61
CA THR A 241 -1.39 -14.30 4.46
C THR A 241 -2.39 -14.88 5.45
N ALA A 242 -2.66 -16.18 5.34
CA ALA A 242 -3.64 -16.87 6.17
C ALA A 242 -3.06 -17.21 7.56
N THR A 243 -3.90 -17.76 8.44
CA THR A 243 -3.52 -18.13 9.81
C THR A 243 -2.46 -19.22 9.90
N ASP A 244 -2.29 -20.01 8.83
CA ASP A 244 -1.23 -21.02 8.72
C ASP A 244 0.14 -20.43 8.32
N GLY A 245 0.22 -19.10 8.19
CA GLY A 245 1.42 -18.37 7.82
C GLY A 245 1.75 -18.40 6.33
N LYS A 246 0.95 -19.07 5.49
CA LYS A 246 1.15 -19.09 4.04
C LYS A 246 0.39 -17.97 3.35
N THR A 247 0.92 -17.53 2.22
CA THR A 247 0.29 -16.49 1.40
C THR A 247 -0.44 -17.10 0.22
N TYR A 248 -1.66 -16.63 -0.04
CA TYR A 248 -2.52 -17.10 -1.10
C TYR A 248 -2.97 -15.95 -2.00
N SER A 249 -3.22 -16.24 -3.27
CA SER A 249 -3.87 -15.29 -4.17
C SER A 249 -5.33 -15.10 -3.75
N VAL A 250 -5.79 -13.85 -3.69
CA VAL A 250 -7.20 -13.54 -3.42
C VAL A 250 -8.11 -14.16 -4.47
N SER A 251 -7.70 -14.21 -5.74
CA SER A 251 -8.48 -14.83 -6.82
C SER A 251 -8.82 -16.30 -6.56
N ASP A 252 -7.92 -16.99 -5.85
CA ASP A 252 -8.01 -18.43 -5.65
C ASP A 252 -8.65 -18.74 -4.30
N LEU A 253 -8.41 -17.92 -3.27
CA LEU A 253 -8.87 -18.17 -1.91
C LEU A 253 -10.23 -17.54 -1.56
N GLN A 254 -10.66 -16.50 -2.26
CA GLN A 254 -11.89 -15.77 -1.93
C GLN A 254 -13.11 -16.70 -1.77
N GLY A 255 -13.67 -16.72 -0.56
CA GLY A 255 -14.85 -17.50 -0.19
C GLY A 255 -14.61 -19.01 -0.08
N LYS A 256 -13.38 -19.49 -0.27
CA LYS A 256 -13.02 -20.90 -0.20
C LYS A 256 -12.52 -21.31 1.19
N SER A 257 -12.33 -22.60 1.38
CA SER A 257 -11.96 -23.23 2.64
C SER A 257 -10.65 -23.99 2.49
N LEU A 258 -9.59 -23.55 3.18
CA LEU A 258 -8.29 -24.25 3.23
C LEU A 258 -8.39 -25.64 3.86
N LYS A 259 -9.48 -25.94 4.57
CA LYS A 259 -9.76 -27.27 5.12
C LYS A 259 -10.23 -28.29 4.09
N THR A 260 -10.89 -27.83 3.03
CA THR A 260 -11.58 -28.71 2.06
C THR A 260 -11.10 -28.52 0.62
N ASP A 261 -10.62 -27.33 0.31
CA ASP A 261 -10.12 -26.95 -1.01
C ASP A 261 -8.59 -27.04 -1.01
N SER A 262 -8.05 -27.77 -1.98
CA SER A 262 -6.60 -27.81 -2.21
C SER A 262 -6.15 -26.57 -2.98
N ILE A 263 -5.82 -25.51 -2.25
CA ILE A 263 -5.40 -24.22 -2.81
C ILE A 263 -3.89 -24.06 -2.63
N ALA A 264 -3.18 -23.80 -3.71
CA ALA A 264 -1.73 -23.61 -3.65
C ALA A 264 -1.38 -22.25 -3.05
N ALA A 265 -0.46 -22.24 -2.08
CA ALA A 265 0.16 -21.00 -1.63
C ALA A 265 1.08 -20.44 -2.73
N ILE A 266 1.19 -19.11 -2.78
CA ILE A 266 2.02 -18.40 -3.74
C ILE A 266 3.25 -17.80 -3.07
N SER A 267 4.30 -17.62 -3.85
CA SER A 267 5.49 -16.92 -3.40
C SER A 267 5.34 -15.41 -3.49
N THR A 268 5.71 -14.70 -2.43
CA THR A 268 5.83 -13.24 -2.41
C THR A 268 7.27 -12.75 -2.60
N GLN A 269 8.23 -13.68 -2.63
CA GLN A 269 9.66 -13.40 -2.75
C GLN A 269 10.32 -14.41 -3.68
N LYS A 270 11.55 -14.14 -4.10
CA LYS A 270 12.35 -15.16 -4.77
C LYS A 270 12.77 -16.22 -3.75
N THR A 271 12.61 -17.50 -4.10
CA THR A 271 13.12 -18.61 -3.30
C THR A 271 14.64 -18.51 -3.24
N GLU A 272 15.18 -18.47 -2.01
CA GLU A 272 16.61 -18.59 -1.77
C GLU A 272 17.05 -20.01 -2.18
N ASP A 273 18.15 -20.10 -2.94
CA ASP A 273 18.71 -21.36 -3.46
C ASP A 273 17.69 -22.31 -4.11
N PRO A 274 17.04 -21.90 -5.21
CA PRO A 274 15.93 -22.65 -5.80
C PRO A 274 16.32 -24.07 -6.25
N LEU A 275 17.57 -24.29 -6.63
CA LEU A 275 18.08 -25.61 -6.99
C LEU A 275 18.17 -26.55 -5.79
N ALA A 276 18.62 -26.06 -4.63
CA ALA A 276 18.69 -26.87 -3.42
C ALA A 276 17.30 -27.30 -2.93
N ALA A 277 16.30 -26.42 -3.08
CA ALA A 277 14.91 -26.75 -2.80
C ALA A 277 14.39 -27.86 -3.73
N ILE A 278 14.68 -27.78 -5.03
CA ILE A 278 14.30 -28.80 -6.01
C ILE A 278 15.02 -30.13 -5.75
N ASP A 279 16.33 -30.11 -5.47
CA ASP A 279 17.10 -31.32 -5.17
C ASP A 279 16.57 -32.03 -3.93
N LYS A 280 16.19 -31.27 -2.90
CA LYS A 280 15.55 -31.82 -1.70
C LYS A 280 14.22 -32.50 -2.05
N ALA A 281 13.36 -31.85 -2.82
CA ALA A 281 12.09 -32.43 -3.26
C ALA A 281 12.30 -33.70 -4.09
N LEU A 282 13.25 -33.69 -5.04
CA LEU A 282 13.61 -34.86 -5.84
C LEU A 282 14.13 -36.01 -4.97
N SER A 283 14.93 -35.72 -3.95
CA SER A 283 15.44 -36.73 -3.02
C SER A 283 14.32 -37.40 -2.21
N GLN A 284 13.26 -36.65 -1.84
CA GLN A 284 12.09 -37.18 -1.15
C GLN A 284 11.27 -38.08 -2.07
N VAL A 285 11.00 -37.65 -3.31
CA VAL A 285 10.29 -38.46 -4.30
C VAL A 285 11.06 -39.75 -4.61
N THR A 286 12.38 -39.65 -4.77
CA THR A 286 13.23 -40.81 -5.07
C THR A 286 13.21 -41.82 -3.93
N ARG A 287 13.22 -41.36 -2.67
CA ARG A 287 13.14 -42.24 -1.49
C ARG A 287 11.82 -43.01 -1.44
N CYS A 288 10.71 -42.38 -1.81
CA CYS A 288 9.38 -43.01 -1.80
C CYS A 288 9.22 -44.10 -2.87
N VAL A 289 10.05 -44.13 -3.92
CA VAL A 289 9.99 -45.12 -5.02
C VAL A 289 10.88 -46.35 -4.75
N LEU A 290 11.81 -46.28 -3.77
CA LEU A 290 12.86 -47.28 -3.53
C LEU A 290 12.68 -48.11 -2.24
N THR A 291 11.56 -47.96 -1.54
CA THR A 291 11.23 -48.70 -0.30
C THR A 291 9.87 -49.34 -0.41
#